data_AF-A0A3D2Q5A8-F1
#
_entry.id   AF-A0A3D2Q5A8-F1
#
_cell.length_a   1.000
_cell.length_b   1.000
_cell.length_c   1.000
_cell.angle_alpha   90.00
_cell.angle_beta   90.00
_cell.angle_gamma   90.00
#
_symmetry.space_group_name_H-M   'P 1'
#
loop_
_entity.id
_entity.type
_entity.pdbx_description
1 polymer ?
#
loop_
_entity_poly.entity_id
_entity_poly.type
_entity_poly.pdbx_seq_one_letter_code
_entity_poly.pdbx_strand_id
1 'polypeptide(L)'
;STETIGDDVVSFMEEIKQESFFDPRIKVVISNTPSYVGSHITGYDNMVKSMTQIFPVKGEPNGKLNIIPGFIEPGDIREIRRLLAVMGVQSIVFPDTTDVFDAPLTPESGGLYPPGGATIPDLEDTANSLGTIALGKCAGSSGALVLKGRFGLPAVIGPTPIGIANTDALVMNISRLTGAAIPKELEDERGRVVDMMTDAHPHFHGKRVAVFGDPDLV
;
A
#
# COMPACT_ATOMS: atom_id res chain seq x y z
N SER A 1 -23.48 -13.85 3.06
CA SER A 1 -24.54 -14.58 2.33
C SER A 1 -24.03 -15.04 0.98
N THR A 2 -23.60 -14.13 0.11
CA THR A 2 -23.05 -14.36 -1.25
C THR A 2 -22.02 -15.51 -1.32
N GLU A 3 -20.98 -15.47 -0.49
CA GLU A 3 -19.94 -16.52 -0.46
C GLU A 3 -20.48 -17.89 0.01
N THR A 4 -21.51 -17.91 0.85
CA THR A 4 -22.12 -19.14 1.37
C THR A 4 -23.05 -19.79 0.36
N ILE A 5 -23.79 -18.99 -0.41
CA ILE A 5 -24.67 -19.49 -1.47
C ILE A 5 -23.91 -19.77 -2.77
N GLY A 6 -22.68 -19.28 -2.89
CA GLY A 6 -21.79 -19.56 -4.01
C GLY A 6 -22.12 -18.73 -5.25
N ASP A 7 -22.54 -17.47 -5.06
CA ASP A 7 -22.79 -16.57 -6.17
C ASP A 7 -21.52 -16.37 -7.00
N ASP A 8 -21.63 -16.57 -8.32
CA ASP A 8 -20.57 -16.24 -9.26
C ASP A 8 -20.67 -14.76 -9.66
N VAL A 9 -20.12 -13.91 -8.81
CA VAL A 9 -20.12 -12.44 -9.00
C VAL A 9 -19.41 -12.04 -10.28
N VAL A 10 -18.44 -12.83 -10.77
CA VAL A 10 -17.73 -12.56 -12.02
C VAL A 10 -18.70 -12.71 -13.19
N SER A 11 -19.40 -13.85 -13.28
CA SER A 11 -20.41 -14.10 -14.32
C SER A 11 -21.53 -13.06 -14.28
N PHE A 12 -22.05 -12.69 -13.10
CA PHE A 12 -23.06 -11.64 -12.99
C PHE A 12 -22.58 -10.29 -13.53
N MET A 13 -21.32 -9.93 -13.28
CA MET A 13 -20.76 -8.69 -13.79
C MET A 13 -20.52 -8.74 -15.30
N GLU A 14 -20.23 -9.90 -15.88
CA GLU A 14 -20.15 -10.06 -17.34
C GLU A 14 -21.51 -9.85 -18.02
N GLU A 15 -22.59 -10.34 -17.41
CA GLU A 15 -23.96 -10.09 -17.87
C GLU A 15 -24.31 -8.59 -17.76
N ILE A 16 -24.04 -7.96 -16.62
CA ILE A 16 -24.31 -6.53 -16.41
C ILE A 16 -23.56 -5.65 -17.42
N LYS A 17 -22.34 -6.03 -17.83
CA LYS A 17 -21.58 -5.29 -18.85
C LYS A 17 -22.22 -5.31 -20.23
N GLN A 18 -23.13 -6.25 -20.51
CA GLN A 18 -23.88 -6.32 -21.78
C GLN A 18 -25.13 -5.43 -21.77
N GLU A 19 -25.55 -4.96 -20.60
CA GLU A 19 -26.73 -4.14 -20.45
C GLU A 19 -26.52 -2.71 -20.94
N SER A 20 -27.55 -2.15 -21.58
CA SER A 20 -27.49 -0.81 -22.20
C SER A 20 -27.23 0.33 -21.22
N PHE A 21 -27.47 0.14 -19.92
CA PHE A 21 -27.22 1.15 -18.89
C PHE A 21 -25.77 1.15 -18.39
N PHE A 22 -24.98 0.11 -18.69
CA PHE A 22 -23.63 0.01 -18.19
C PHE A 22 -22.71 0.97 -18.95
N ASP A 23 -22.07 1.88 -18.23
CA ASP A 23 -21.07 2.76 -18.81
C ASP A 23 -19.73 2.00 -18.94
N PRO A 24 -19.23 1.73 -20.16
CA PRO A 24 -18.00 0.97 -20.38
C PRO A 24 -16.74 1.66 -19.84
N ARG A 25 -16.82 2.94 -19.44
CA ARG A 25 -15.73 3.65 -18.77
C ARG A 25 -15.58 3.23 -17.31
N ILE A 26 -16.60 2.66 -16.70
CA ILE A 26 -16.56 2.17 -15.31
C ILE A 26 -15.68 0.92 -15.25
N LYS A 27 -14.66 0.97 -14.40
CA LYS A 27 -13.82 -0.18 -14.07
C LYS A 27 -14.39 -0.86 -12.83
N VAL A 28 -14.60 -2.17 -12.92
CA VAL A 28 -15.11 -2.99 -11.81
C VAL A 28 -14.04 -3.99 -11.42
N VAL A 29 -13.68 -3.96 -10.14
CA VAL A 29 -12.74 -4.90 -9.51
C VAL A 29 -13.55 -5.79 -8.59
N ILE A 30 -13.42 -7.10 -8.78
CA ILE A 30 -14.13 -8.11 -7.98
C ILE A 30 -13.09 -8.86 -7.16
N SER A 31 -13.43 -9.12 -5.90
CA SER A 31 -12.62 -9.90 -4.98
C SER A 31 -13.53 -10.70 -4.07
N ASN A 32 -13.22 -11.99 -3.90
CA ASN A 32 -13.87 -12.82 -2.90
C ASN A 32 -13.33 -12.48 -1.51
N THR A 33 -14.21 -12.17 -0.58
CA THR A 33 -13.85 -11.77 0.80
C THR A 33 -14.78 -12.45 1.82
N PRO A 34 -14.78 -13.79 1.92
CA PRO A 34 -15.60 -14.51 2.88
C PRO A 34 -15.21 -14.17 4.32
N SER A 35 -16.16 -13.67 5.11
CA SER A 35 -15.92 -13.23 6.49
C SER A 35 -15.53 -14.35 7.47
N TYR A 36 -15.70 -15.61 7.07
CA TYR A 36 -15.29 -16.79 7.85
C TYR A 36 -13.86 -17.27 7.50
N VAL A 37 -13.12 -16.55 6.66
CA VAL A 37 -11.72 -16.84 6.33
C VAL A 37 -10.84 -15.65 6.76
N GLY A 38 -9.92 -15.91 7.68
CA GLY A 38 -8.98 -14.90 8.16
C GLY A 38 -9.66 -13.76 8.92
N SER A 39 -9.34 -12.52 8.59
CA SER A 39 -9.92 -11.31 9.18
C SER A 39 -10.02 -10.17 8.15
N HIS A 40 -10.25 -8.94 8.60
CA HIS A 40 -10.32 -7.76 7.74
C HIS A 40 -9.06 -7.55 6.88
N ILE A 41 -7.86 -7.83 7.42
CA ILE A 41 -6.61 -7.75 6.65
C ILE A 41 -6.54 -8.77 5.51
N THR A 42 -7.21 -9.91 5.63
CA THR A 42 -7.32 -10.89 4.54
C THR A 42 -8.21 -10.35 3.42
N GLY A 43 -9.32 -9.68 3.77
CA GLY A 43 -10.16 -8.99 2.79
C GLY A 43 -9.41 -7.87 2.07
N TYR A 44 -8.59 -7.10 2.81
CA TYR A 44 -7.71 -6.09 2.23
C TYR A 44 -6.73 -6.70 1.23
N ASP A 45 -5.97 -7.73 1.65
CA ASP A 45 -4.96 -8.36 0.79
C ASP A 45 -5.57 -9.00 -0.47
N ASN A 46 -6.75 -9.62 -0.36
CA ASN A 46 -7.50 -10.12 -1.51
C ASN A 46 -7.86 -9.00 -2.49
N MET A 47 -8.32 -7.85 -1.99
CA MET A 47 -8.65 -6.71 -2.84
C MET A 47 -7.41 -6.14 -3.54
N VAL A 48 -6.29 -5.98 -2.82
CA VAL A 48 -5.02 -5.54 -3.41
C VAL A 48 -4.57 -6.52 -4.49
N LYS A 49 -4.66 -7.82 -4.23
CA LYS A 49 -4.38 -8.87 -5.22
C LYS A 49 -5.25 -8.67 -6.47
N SER A 50 -6.56 -8.51 -6.33
CA SER A 50 -7.47 -8.26 -7.47
C SER A 50 -7.10 -7.00 -8.26
N MET A 51 -6.74 -5.90 -7.59
CA MET A 51 -6.26 -4.68 -8.26
C MET A 51 -5.03 -4.97 -9.12
N THR A 52 -4.03 -5.68 -8.58
CA THR A 52 -2.81 -6.07 -9.32
C THR A 52 -3.04 -7.16 -10.39
N GLN A 53 -4.18 -7.84 -10.35
CA GLN A 53 -4.59 -8.78 -11.39
C GLN A 53 -5.26 -8.05 -12.57
N ILE A 54 -6.07 -7.03 -12.29
CA ILE A 54 -6.96 -6.42 -13.27
C ILE A 54 -6.32 -5.21 -13.97
N PHE A 55 -5.75 -4.27 -13.21
CA PHE A 55 -5.32 -2.99 -13.77
C PHE A 55 -3.99 -3.02 -14.54
N PRO A 56 -2.91 -3.70 -14.10
CA PRO A 56 -1.60 -3.42 -14.65
C PRO A 56 -1.48 -3.78 -16.14
N VAL A 57 -0.98 -2.84 -16.94
CA VAL A 57 -0.75 -2.96 -18.39
C VAL A 57 0.74 -2.80 -18.67
N LYS A 58 1.33 -3.79 -19.34
CA LYS A 58 2.75 -3.73 -19.70
C LYS A 58 3.00 -2.71 -20.81
N GLY A 59 3.96 -1.84 -20.59
CA GLY A 59 4.45 -0.83 -21.53
C GLY A 59 5.93 -0.50 -21.25
N GLU A 60 6.29 0.77 -21.47
CA GLU A 60 7.65 1.27 -21.25
C GLU A 60 7.96 1.47 -19.76
N PRO A 61 9.20 1.21 -19.30
CA PRO A 61 9.59 1.46 -17.91
C PRO A 61 9.34 2.91 -17.48
N ASN A 62 8.69 3.09 -16.32
CA ASN A 62 8.27 4.41 -15.84
C ASN A 62 9.27 5.04 -14.83
N GLY A 63 10.26 4.26 -14.35
CA GLY A 63 11.24 4.70 -13.34
C GLY A 63 10.70 4.89 -11.92
N LYS A 64 9.44 4.51 -11.66
CA LYS A 64 8.77 4.64 -10.36
C LYS A 64 8.93 3.37 -9.52
N LEU A 65 8.66 3.49 -8.23
CA LEU A 65 8.56 2.36 -7.30
C LEU A 65 7.10 2.12 -6.89
N ASN A 66 6.62 0.88 -6.95
CA ASN A 66 5.31 0.55 -6.40
C ASN A 66 5.41 0.34 -4.89
N ILE A 67 4.47 0.92 -4.14
CA ILE A 67 4.34 0.75 -2.69
C ILE A 67 2.95 0.25 -2.38
N ILE A 68 2.88 -0.88 -1.68
CA ILE A 68 1.65 -1.36 -1.08
C ILE A 68 1.76 -1.09 0.43
N PRO A 69 1.03 -0.09 0.96
CA PRO A 69 1.25 0.40 2.32
C PRO A 69 0.78 -0.58 3.40
N GLY A 70 -0.18 -1.45 3.07
CA GLY A 70 -0.85 -2.30 4.04
C GLY A 70 -2.04 -1.60 4.71
N PHE A 71 -2.61 -2.26 5.72
CA PHE A 71 -3.79 -1.77 6.42
C PHE A 71 -3.35 -0.75 7.50
N ILE A 72 -3.06 0.48 7.06
CA ILE A 72 -2.52 1.57 7.89
C ILE A 72 -3.28 2.90 7.64
N GLU A 73 -3.00 3.92 8.46
CA GLU A 73 -3.71 5.19 8.43
C GLU A 73 -3.16 6.14 7.33
N PRO A 74 -3.95 7.11 6.86
CA PRO A 74 -3.49 8.11 5.89
C PRO A 74 -2.22 8.86 6.31
N GLY A 75 -2.06 9.14 7.61
CA GLY A 75 -0.87 9.79 8.16
C GLY A 75 0.41 8.98 7.94
N ASP A 76 0.32 7.66 8.07
CA ASP A 76 1.45 6.75 7.82
C ASP A 76 1.81 6.74 6.33
N ILE A 77 0.80 6.73 5.45
CA ILE A 77 0.99 6.81 3.99
C ILE A 77 1.66 8.14 3.60
N ARG A 78 1.29 9.26 4.21
CA ARG A 78 1.94 10.55 3.98
C ARG A 78 3.41 10.53 4.38
N GLU A 79 3.74 9.91 5.52
CA GLU A 79 5.13 9.78 5.94
C GLU A 79 5.94 8.90 4.98
N ILE A 80 5.37 7.77 4.53
CA ILE A 80 6.00 6.94 3.50
C ILE A 80 6.27 7.73 2.21
N ARG A 81 5.28 8.53 1.75
CA ARG A 81 5.43 9.43 0.59
C ARG A 81 6.49 10.50 0.83
N ARG A 82 6.59 11.06 2.04
CA ARG A 82 7.63 12.03 2.41
C ARG A 82 9.02 11.41 2.32
N LEU A 83 9.22 10.21 2.88
CA LEU A 83 10.50 9.49 2.81
C LEU A 83 10.92 9.25 1.35
N LEU A 84 10.00 8.80 0.50
CA LEU A 84 10.25 8.61 -0.93
C LEU A 84 10.62 9.93 -1.63
N ALA A 85 9.89 11.01 -1.32
CA ALA A 85 10.14 12.34 -1.88
C ALA A 85 11.51 12.90 -1.46
N VAL A 86 11.90 12.76 -0.18
CA VAL A 86 13.22 13.15 0.33
C VAL A 86 14.33 12.38 -0.41
N MET A 87 14.11 11.09 -0.67
CA MET A 87 15.04 10.26 -1.48
C MET A 87 15.00 10.55 -2.98
N GLY A 88 14.15 11.47 -3.45
CA GLY A 88 13.99 11.78 -4.88
C GLY A 88 13.38 10.64 -5.70
N VAL A 89 12.62 9.74 -5.05
CA VAL A 89 12.01 8.57 -5.67
C VAL A 89 10.55 8.84 -5.98
N GLN A 90 10.18 8.73 -7.25
CA GLN A 90 8.77 8.71 -7.66
C GLN A 90 8.14 7.36 -7.33
N SER A 91 6.88 7.37 -6.90
CA SER A 91 6.20 6.16 -6.47
C SER A 91 4.73 6.12 -6.85
N ILE A 92 4.23 4.91 -7.10
CA ILE A 92 2.81 4.59 -7.17
C ILE A 92 2.44 3.90 -5.87
N VAL A 93 1.60 4.54 -5.04
CA VAL A 93 1.11 3.97 -3.78
C VAL A 93 -0.31 3.48 -3.99
N PHE A 94 -0.59 2.22 -3.64
CA PHE A 94 -1.94 1.67 -3.72
C PHE A 94 -2.15 0.49 -2.77
N PRO A 95 -3.36 0.32 -2.20
CA PRO A 95 -4.42 1.33 -2.06
C PRO A 95 -3.90 2.58 -1.34
N ASP A 96 -4.42 3.75 -1.72
CA ASP A 96 -4.08 5.03 -1.10
C ASP A 96 -5.35 5.67 -0.54
N THR A 97 -5.34 5.95 0.76
CA THR A 97 -6.47 6.54 1.50
C THR A 97 -6.22 8.01 1.88
N THR A 98 -5.06 8.56 1.49
CA THR A 98 -4.75 9.97 1.68
C THR A 98 -5.66 10.86 0.85
N ASP A 99 -6.04 11.99 1.44
CA ASP A 99 -7.01 12.96 0.93
C ASP A 99 -8.42 12.38 0.69
N VAL A 100 -8.67 11.12 1.11
CA VAL A 100 -9.98 10.45 1.13
C VAL A 100 -10.52 10.32 2.55
N PHE A 101 -9.71 9.75 3.46
CA PHE A 101 -10.09 9.60 4.87
C PHE A 101 -9.58 10.72 5.79
N ASP A 102 -8.77 11.64 5.24
CA ASP A 102 -8.23 12.81 5.95
C ASP A 102 -8.32 14.10 5.13
N ALA A 103 -9.32 14.21 4.25
CA ALA A 103 -9.52 15.39 3.41
C ALA A 103 -9.69 16.67 4.28
N PRO A 104 -9.04 17.79 3.92
CA PRO A 104 -9.20 19.04 4.65
C PRO A 104 -10.64 19.55 4.52
N LEU A 105 -11.18 20.20 5.55
CA LEU A 105 -12.53 20.77 5.47
C LEU A 105 -12.54 22.04 4.60
N THR A 106 -12.72 21.87 3.29
CA THR A 106 -12.87 22.95 2.30
C THR A 106 -14.17 22.77 1.51
N PRO A 107 -14.65 23.81 0.79
CA PRO A 107 -15.85 23.68 -0.06
C PRO A 107 -15.76 22.54 -1.09
N GLU A 108 -14.55 22.20 -1.54
CA GLU A 108 -14.27 21.16 -2.54
C GLU A 108 -14.23 19.75 -1.94
N SER A 109 -14.00 19.61 -0.64
CA SER A 109 -13.82 18.32 0.04
C SER A 109 -15.13 17.64 0.48
N GLY A 110 -16.27 18.29 0.31
CA GLY A 110 -17.59 17.77 0.73
C GLY A 110 -18.31 16.88 -0.30
N GLY A 111 -17.67 16.57 -1.43
CA GLY A 111 -18.24 15.74 -2.49
C GLY A 111 -18.27 14.24 -2.15
N LEU A 112 -19.04 13.46 -2.92
CA LEU A 112 -19.11 11.99 -2.78
C LEU A 112 -17.75 11.31 -3.04
N TYR A 113 -16.87 11.98 -3.79
CA TYR A 113 -15.52 11.51 -4.15
C TYR A 113 -14.48 12.57 -3.76
N PRO A 114 -13.83 12.44 -2.61
CA PRO A 114 -12.74 13.32 -2.22
C PRO A 114 -11.56 13.26 -3.21
N PRO A 115 -10.72 14.32 -3.30
CA PRO A 115 -9.71 14.49 -4.35
C PRO A 115 -8.45 13.60 -4.23
N GLY A 116 -8.47 12.53 -3.44
CA GLY A 116 -7.32 11.68 -3.15
C GLY A 116 -7.29 10.31 -3.84
N GLY A 117 -6.44 9.44 -3.31
CA GLY A 117 -6.34 8.03 -3.71
C GLY A 117 -5.50 7.75 -4.97
N ALA A 118 -5.28 6.46 -5.24
CA ALA A 118 -4.53 6.00 -6.40
C ALA A 118 -5.37 6.16 -7.67
N THR A 119 -4.80 6.78 -8.71
CA THR A 119 -5.50 6.96 -9.98
C THR A 119 -5.54 5.67 -10.80
N ILE A 120 -6.53 5.51 -11.67
CA ILE A 120 -6.58 4.37 -12.62
C ILE A 120 -5.31 4.32 -13.49
N PRO A 121 -4.84 5.45 -14.09
CA PRO A 121 -3.57 5.45 -14.83
C PRO A 121 -2.37 4.99 -14.00
N ASP A 122 -2.28 5.36 -12.72
CA ASP A 122 -1.21 4.87 -11.85
C ASP A 122 -1.30 3.36 -11.64
N LEU A 123 -2.50 2.82 -11.39
CA LEU A 123 -2.71 1.39 -11.24
C LEU A 123 -2.36 0.60 -12.51
N GLU A 124 -2.73 1.13 -13.68
CA GLU A 124 -2.37 0.57 -14.99
C GLU A 124 -0.85 0.58 -15.20
N ASP A 125 -0.14 1.62 -14.74
CA ASP A 125 1.30 1.80 -14.91
C ASP A 125 2.15 0.97 -13.92
N THR A 126 1.54 0.30 -12.93
CA THR A 126 2.28 -0.49 -11.93
C THR A 126 3.13 -1.63 -12.53
N ALA A 127 2.78 -2.16 -13.70
CA ALA A 127 3.55 -3.20 -14.41
C ALA A 127 4.89 -2.71 -14.99
N ASN A 128 5.13 -1.40 -14.96
CA ASN A 128 6.27 -0.73 -15.58
C ASN A 128 7.26 -0.14 -14.56
N SER A 129 6.98 -0.32 -13.28
CA SER A 129 7.80 0.15 -12.17
C SER A 129 9.09 -0.65 -11.99
N LEU A 130 10.07 -0.08 -11.28
CA LEU A 130 11.37 -0.70 -10.97
C LEU A 130 11.23 -1.93 -10.06
N GLY A 131 10.16 -1.97 -9.28
CA GLY A 131 9.85 -3.05 -8.35
C GLY A 131 8.64 -2.68 -7.49
N THR A 132 8.30 -3.58 -6.57
CA THR A 132 7.22 -3.41 -5.61
C THR A 132 7.71 -3.68 -4.21
N ILE A 133 7.41 -2.77 -3.28
CA ILE A 133 7.59 -2.98 -1.84
C ILE A 133 6.20 -3.09 -1.20
N ALA A 134 5.88 -4.25 -0.63
CA ALA A 134 4.76 -4.41 0.28
C ALA A 134 5.26 -4.21 1.71
N LEU A 135 4.63 -3.27 2.42
CA LEU A 135 5.00 -2.91 3.78
C LEU A 135 4.28 -3.76 4.83
N GLY A 136 3.29 -4.57 4.46
CA GLY A 136 2.68 -5.60 5.30
C GLY A 136 2.93 -6.99 4.75
N LYS A 137 3.24 -7.95 5.62
CA LYS A 137 3.33 -9.38 5.25
C LYS A 137 1.94 -9.97 5.07
N CYS A 138 1.00 -9.61 5.93
CA CYS A 138 -0.37 -10.13 5.90
C CYS A 138 -1.31 -9.23 5.09
N ALA A 139 -1.09 -7.91 5.11
CA ALA A 139 -1.86 -6.93 4.35
C ALA A 139 -1.05 -6.39 3.15
N GLY A 140 -1.13 -7.03 1.98
CA GLY A 140 -0.62 -6.50 0.72
C GLY A 140 0.41 -7.37 -0.01
N SER A 141 0.98 -8.38 0.65
CA SER A 141 2.02 -9.24 0.05
C SER A 141 1.53 -9.98 -1.20
N SER A 142 0.25 -10.37 -1.25
CA SER A 142 -0.31 -11.05 -2.42
C SER A 142 -0.25 -10.19 -3.68
N GLY A 143 -0.49 -8.88 -3.58
CA GLY A 143 -0.41 -7.97 -4.71
C GLY A 143 1.01 -7.84 -5.26
N ALA A 144 2.00 -7.72 -4.38
CA ALA A 144 3.41 -7.67 -4.78
C ALA A 144 3.84 -8.98 -5.48
N LEU A 145 3.37 -10.13 -4.98
CA LEU A 145 3.64 -11.44 -5.59
C LEU A 145 2.99 -11.61 -6.97
N VAL A 146 1.78 -11.06 -7.17
CA VAL A 146 1.14 -11.04 -8.50
C VAL A 146 1.99 -10.23 -9.48
N LEU A 147 2.44 -9.04 -9.11
CA LEU A 147 3.27 -8.20 -9.97
C LEU A 147 4.61 -8.87 -10.31
N LYS A 148 5.24 -9.53 -9.32
CA LYS A 148 6.44 -10.34 -9.54
C LYS A 148 6.21 -11.49 -10.49
N GLY A 149 5.15 -12.28 -10.29
CA GLY A 149 4.87 -13.47 -11.08
C GLY A 149 4.45 -13.16 -12.51
N ARG A 150 3.62 -12.13 -12.72
CA ARG A 150 3.09 -11.78 -14.04
C ARG A 150 4.01 -10.90 -14.87
N PHE A 151 4.72 -9.98 -14.23
CA PHE A 151 5.50 -8.94 -14.94
C PHE A 151 6.99 -8.99 -14.65
N GLY A 152 7.46 -9.93 -13.83
CA GLY A 152 8.88 -10.10 -13.52
C GLY A 152 9.46 -9.01 -12.62
N LEU A 153 8.63 -8.19 -11.99
CA LEU A 153 9.09 -7.10 -11.13
C LEU A 153 9.72 -7.65 -9.84
N PRO A 154 10.87 -7.11 -9.38
CA PRO A 154 11.38 -7.40 -8.05
C PRO A 154 10.32 -7.07 -6.99
N ALA A 155 10.08 -8.00 -6.06
CA ALA A 155 9.19 -7.78 -4.92
C ALA A 155 9.97 -7.87 -3.61
N VAL A 156 9.77 -6.87 -2.75
CA VAL A 156 10.21 -6.86 -1.37
C VAL A 156 8.97 -6.93 -0.49
N ILE A 157 8.96 -7.89 0.42
CA ILE A 157 7.90 -8.03 1.42
C ILE A 157 8.58 -7.75 2.75
N GLY A 158 8.42 -6.54 3.24
CA GLY A 158 9.05 -6.05 4.46
C GLY A 158 8.07 -6.04 5.62
N PRO A 159 8.56 -5.93 6.88
CA PRO A 159 7.68 -5.53 7.96
C PRO A 159 7.20 -4.09 7.74
N THR A 160 6.13 -3.72 8.43
CA THR A 160 5.67 -2.33 8.50
C THR A 160 6.82 -1.47 9.06
N PRO A 161 7.09 -0.28 8.49
CA PRO A 161 8.26 0.54 8.83
C PRO A 161 8.13 1.25 10.18
N ILE A 162 7.80 0.50 11.24
CA ILE A 162 7.66 0.95 12.62
C ILE A 162 8.95 0.62 13.39
N GLY A 163 9.55 1.65 13.97
CA GLY A 163 10.79 1.56 14.72
C GLY A 163 12.05 1.54 13.84
N ILE A 164 13.21 1.82 14.45
CA ILE A 164 14.46 2.11 13.72
C ILE A 164 14.82 1.02 12.70
N ALA A 165 14.83 -0.24 13.11
CA ALA A 165 15.30 -1.32 12.24
C ALA A 165 14.42 -1.53 11.01
N ASN A 166 13.09 -1.39 11.17
CA ASN A 166 12.15 -1.59 10.06
C ASN A 166 12.13 -0.37 9.13
N THR A 167 12.25 0.84 9.67
CA THR A 167 12.42 2.06 8.87
C THR A 167 13.74 2.02 8.09
N ASP A 168 14.85 1.62 8.73
CA ASP A 168 16.16 1.42 8.07
C ASP A 168 16.02 0.40 6.93
N ALA A 169 15.32 -0.72 7.15
CA ALA A 169 15.08 -1.73 6.14
C ALA A 169 14.27 -1.19 4.94
N LEU A 170 13.27 -0.34 5.18
CA LEU A 170 12.54 0.33 4.10
C LEU A 170 13.46 1.23 3.28
N VAL A 171 14.18 2.15 3.92
CA VAL A 171 15.07 3.11 3.26
C VAL A 171 16.16 2.41 2.45
N MET A 172 16.78 1.37 3.01
CA MET A 172 17.78 0.56 2.31
C MET A 172 17.19 -0.19 1.11
N ASN A 173 15.95 -0.71 1.22
CA ASN A 173 15.30 -1.39 0.10
C ASN A 173 14.91 -0.43 -1.02
N ILE A 174 14.48 0.80 -0.68
CA ILE A 174 14.23 1.86 -1.66
C ILE A 174 15.55 2.15 -2.40
N SER A 175 16.62 2.46 -1.67
CA SER A 175 17.94 2.75 -2.25
C SER A 175 18.44 1.61 -3.15
N ARG A 176 18.29 0.35 -2.72
CA ARG A 176 18.71 -0.82 -3.50
C ARG A 176 17.93 -0.99 -4.80
N LEU A 177 16.62 -0.70 -4.80
CA LEU A 177 15.76 -0.89 -5.99
C LEU A 177 15.88 0.28 -6.97
N THR A 178 16.12 1.50 -6.48
CA THR A 178 16.12 2.71 -7.32
C THR A 178 17.53 3.21 -7.64
N GLY A 179 18.55 2.78 -6.89
CA GLY A 179 19.89 3.34 -6.94
C GLY A 179 20.01 4.72 -6.27
N ALA A 180 18.94 5.23 -5.66
CA ALA A 180 18.97 6.52 -4.98
C ALA A 180 19.90 6.50 -3.76
N ALA A 181 20.70 7.55 -3.59
CA ALA A 181 21.48 7.75 -2.38
C ALA A 181 20.55 8.05 -1.20
N ILE A 182 20.93 7.61 0.01
CA ILE A 182 20.22 7.99 1.24
C ILE A 182 20.63 9.44 1.57
N PRO A 183 19.68 10.39 1.58
CA PRO A 183 20.00 11.79 1.84
C PRO A 183 20.44 12.01 3.28
N LYS A 184 21.30 13.02 3.50
CA LYS A 184 21.78 13.41 4.83
C LYS A 184 20.65 13.74 5.80
N GLU A 185 19.54 14.28 5.29
CA GLU A 185 18.33 14.57 6.06
C GLU A 185 17.79 13.34 6.80
N LEU A 186 17.68 12.18 6.12
CA LEU A 186 17.19 10.95 6.74
C LEU A 186 18.19 10.38 7.75
N GLU A 187 19.50 10.51 7.49
CA GLU A 187 20.53 10.13 8.46
C GLU A 187 20.43 10.96 9.74
N ASP A 188 20.18 12.26 9.60
CA ASP A 188 20.04 13.19 10.73
C ASP A 188 18.74 12.94 11.49
N GLU A 189 17.62 12.66 10.81
CA GLU A 189 16.36 12.23 11.44
C GLU A 189 16.54 10.92 12.24
N ARG A 190 17.22 9.94 11.64
CA ARG A 190 17.59 8.69 12.32
C ARG A 190 18.47 8.95 13.54
N GLY A 191 19.43 9.88 13.44
CA GLY A 191 20.29 10.30 14.55
C GLY A 191 19.49 10.91 15.69
N ARG A 192 18.53 11.78 15.38
CA ARG A 192 17.64 12.42 16.38
C ARG A 192 16.79 11.40 17.13
N VAL A 193 16.19 10.41 16.45
CA VAL A 193 15.40 9.39 17.17
C VAL A 193 16.27 8.51 18.07
N VAL A 194 17.51 8.19 17.64
CA VAL A 194 18.46 7.45 18.49
C VAL A 194 18.84 8.27 19.73
N ASP A 195 19.14 9.56 19.56
CA ASP A 195 19.44 10.49 20.66
C ASP A 195 18.27 10.58 21.65
N MET A 196 17.04 10.75 21.16
CA MET A 196 15.83 10.73 21.97
C MET A 196 15.65 9.41 22.73
N MET A 197 15.96 8.27 22.10
CA MET A 197 15.93 6.97 22.77
C MET A 197 16.97 6.89 23.88
N THR A 198 18.17 7.45 23.69
CA THR A 198 19.20 7.48 24.73
C THR A 198 18.82 8.40 25.90
N ASP A 199 18.21 9.54 25.65
CA ASP A 199 17.74 10.45 26.71
C ASP A 199 16.58 9.84 27.51
N ALA A 200 15.65 9.18 26.82
CA ALA A 200 14.44 8.64 27.44
C ALA A 200 14.61 7.25 28.05
N HIS A 201 15.71 6.52 27.75
CA HIS A 201 15.89 5.13 28.21
C HIS A 201 15.70 4.92 29.72
N PRO A 202 16.08 5.84 30.65
CA PRO A 202 15.88 5.61 32.08
C PRO A 202 14.40 5.54 32.48
N HIS A 203 13.52 6.19 31.71
CA HIS A 203 12.08 6.19 31.95
C HIS A 203 11.38 4.94 31.40
N PHE A 204 11.92 4.34 30.33
CA PHE A 204 11.33 3.18 29.66
C PHE A 204 11.93 1.84 30.10
N HIS A 205 13.12 1.84 30.70
CA HIS A 205 13.78 0.62 31.16
C HIS A 205 12.91 -0.17 32.16
N GLY A 206 12.76 -1.48 31.90
CA GLY A 206 12.03 -2.41 32.77
C GLY A 206 10.50 -2.22 32.80
N LYS A 207 9.94 -1.34 31.96
CA LYS A 207 8.48 -1.23 31.81
C LYS A 207 7.94 -2.49 31.14
N ARG A 208 6.75 -2.90 31.58
CA ARG A 208 6.02 -4.04 31.01
C ARG A 208 4.72 -3.51 30.44
N VAL A 209 4.42 -3.92 29.22
CA VAL A 209 3.22 -3.53 28.49
C VAL A 209 2.56 -4.79 27.92
N ALA A 210 1.24 -4.76 27.82
CA ALA A 210 0.48 -5.72 27.03
C ALA A 210 0.10 -5.02 25.71
N VAL A 211 0.37 -5.67 24.59
CA VAL A 211 0.11 -5.14 23.24
C VAL A 211 -0.70 -6.18 22.47
N PHE A 212 -1.68 -5.73 21.70
CA PHE A 212 -2.46 -6.53 20.78
C PHE A 212 -2.83 -5.66 19.57
N GLY A 213 -3.14 -6.30 18.45
CA GLY A 213 -3.40 -5.61 17.19
C GLY A 213 -3.24 -6.56 16.01
N ASP A 214 -3.25 -5.99 14.82
CA ASP A 214 -3.03 -6.76 13.59
C ASP A 214 -1.59 -7.29 13.52
N PRO A 215 -1.36 -8.47 12.90
CA PRO A 215 -0.05 -9.12 12.84
C PRO A 215 1.09 -8.29 12.24
N ASP A 216 0.78 -7.34 11.37
CA ASP A 216 1.79 -6.48 10.75
C ASP A 216 2.18 -5.29 11.65
N LEU A 217 1.39 -4.98 12.69
CA LEU A 217 1.61 -3.88 13.64
C LEU A 217 2.17 -4.35 14.99
N VAL A 218 2.17 -5.67 15.25
CA VAL A 218 2.54 -6.28 16.54
C VAL A 218 3.74 -7.21 16.40
#